data_AF-A0A0F9MT88-F1
#
_entry.id   AF-A0A0F9MT88-F1
#
_cell.length_a   1.000
_cell.length_b   1.000
_cell.length_c   1.000
_cell.angle_alpha   90.00
_cell.angle_beta   90.00
_cell.angle_gamma   90.00
#
_symmetry.space_group_name_H-M   'P 1'
#
loop_
_entity.id
_entity.type
_entity.pdbx_description
1 polymer ?
#
loop_
_entity_poly.entity_id
_entity_poly.type
_entity_poly.pdbx_seq_one_letter_code
_entity_poly.pdbx_strand_id
1 'polypeptide(L)' 'LYMIPGFTDARFFRAKGIPTVIYGCGGENIHGVDEFITVDNLISTTKAYVLTAMNFLKKSSH' A
#
# COMPACT_ATOMS: atom_id res chain seq x y z
N LEU A 1 4.94 1.82 -12.25
CA LEU A 1 5.58 1.46 -10.97
C LEU A 1 6.31 2.72 -10.49
N TYR A 2 5.79 3.39 -9.45
CA TYR A 2 6.44 4.58 -8.90
C TYR A 2 7.52 4.13 -7.93
N MET A 3 8.75 4.64 -8.08
CA MET A 3 9.87 4.29 -7.21
C MET A 3 10.11 5.46 -6.25
N ILE A 4 9.94 5.21 -4.96
CA ILE A 4 10.19 6.21 -3.90
C ILE A 4 11.70 6.26 -3.60
N PRO A 5 12.33 7.44 -3.52
CA PRO A 5 13.75 7.58 -3.18
C PRO A 5 14.04 7.36 -1.67
N GLY A 6 13.04 6.92 -0.89
CA GLY A 6 13.13 6.67 0.54
C GLY A 6 13.15 5.18 0.91
N PHE A 7 13.19 4.92 2.22
CA PHE A 7 13.08 3.56 2.77
C PHE A 7 11.69 3.30 3.34
N THR A 8 11.30 2.04 3.31
CA THR A 8 10.10 1.54 3.98
C THR A 8 10.46 0.30 4.78
N ASP A 9 9.67 -0.01 5.80
CA ASP A 9 9.88 -1.19 6.64
C ASP A 9 9.77 -2.51 5.87
N ALA A 10 9.20 -2.49 4.65
CA ALA A 10 9.19 -3.64 3.75
C ALA A 10 10.57 -4.24 3.48
N ARG A 11 11.66 -3.46 3.62
CA ARG A 11 13.03 -4.01 3.54
C ARG A 11 13.29 -5.10 4.59
N PHE A 12 12.75 -4.97 5.80
CA PHE A 12 12.96 -5.93 6.88
C PHE A 12 12.14 -7.20 6.68
N PHE A 13 10.93 -7.09 6.13
CA PHE A 13 10.11 -8.25 5.76
C PHE A 13 10.74 -9.02 4.60
N ARG A 14 11.18 -8.31 3.56
CA ARG A 14 11.89 -8.95 2.43
C ARG A 14 13.20 -9.61 2.85
N ALA A 15 13.94 -9.02 3.78
CA ALA A 15 15.14 -9.64 4.34
C ALA A 15 14.86 -10.98 5.04
N LYS A 16 13.61 -11.22 5.48
CA LYS A 16 13.15 -12.50 6.06
C LYS A 16 12.48 -13.42 5.03
N GLY A 17 12.58 -13.13 3.73
CA GLY A 17 11.98 -13.92 2.66
C GLY A 17 10.46 -13.75 2.49
N ILE A 18 9.85 -12.75 3.13
CA ILE A 18 8.41 -12.49 3.02
C ILE A 18 8.16 -11.57 1.80
N PRO A 19 7.42 -12.03 0.76
CA PRO A 19 7.07 -11.20 -0.37
C PRO A 19 6.27 -9.98 0.10
N THR A 20 6.81 -8.79 -0.08
CA THR A 20 6.23 -7.54 0.45
C THR A 20 6.28 -6.43 -0.57
N VAL A 21 5.10 -5.90 -0.91
CA VAL A 21 4.90 -4.70 -1.73
C VAL A 21 4.43 -3.54 -0.85
N ILE A 22 4.74 -2.31 -1.24
CA ILE A 22 4.21 -1.10 -0.60
C ILE A 22 3.10 -0.53 -1.49
N TYR A 23 1.96 -0.23 -0.88
CA TYR A 23 0.81 0.36 -1.54
C TYR A 23 0.09 1.27 -0.53
N GLY A 24 -0.46 2.39 -1.00
CA GLY A 24 -1.18 3.38 -0.20
C GLY A 24 -1.86 4.42 -1.10
N CYS A 25 -2.55 5.38 -0.50
CA CYS A 25 -3.32 6.42 -1.20
C CYS A 25 -2.48 7.52 -1.87
N GLY A 26 -1.15 7.43 -1.78
CA GLY A 26 -0.27 8.55 -2.08
C GLY A 26 -0.42 9.66 -1.05
N GLY A 27 0.09 10.84 -1.37
CA GLY A 27 -0.02 12.03 -0.53
C GLY A 27 0.73 13.18 -1.16
N GLU A 28 0.24 14.39 -0.95
CA GLU A 28 0.91 15.62 -1.35
C GLU A 28 1.65 16.19 -0.14
N ASN A 29 2.80 16.82 -0.38
CA ASN A 29 3.64 17.43 0.65
C ASN A 29 4.02 16.48 1.80
N ILE A 30 4.35 15.22 1.50
CA ILE A 30 4.80 14.25 2.52
C ILE A 30 5.99 14.84 3.30
N HIS A 31 5.87 14.93 4.63
CA HIS A 31 6.82 15.60 5.54
C HIS A 31 6.92 17.14 5.39
N GLY A 32 5.97 17.77 4.70
CA GLY A 32 5.88 19.21 4.50
C GLY A 32 4.74 19.87 5.27
N VAL A 33 4.59 21.18 5.08
CA VAL A 33 3.38 21.90 5.53
C VAL A 33 2.19 21.49 4.67
N ASP A 34 1.00 21.48 5.26
CA ASP A 34 -0.24 21.10 4.58
C ASP A 34 -0.13 19.74 3.87
N GLU A 35 0.40 18.72 4.56
CA GLU A 35 0.36 17.33 4.09
C GLU A 35 -1.09 16.86 3.99
N PHE A 36 -1.50 16.38 2.81
CA PHE A 36 -2.90 15.99 2.59
C PHE A 36 -3.08 14.86 1.59
N ILE A 37 -4.29 14.30 1.62
CA ILE A 37 -4.85 13.40 0.61
C ILE A 37 -6.25 13.86 0.24
N THR A 38 -6.77 13.41 -0.90
CA THR A 38 -8.19 13.57 -1.23
C THR A 38 -9.03 12.45 -0.60
N VAL A 39 -10.31 12.74 -0.34
CA VAL A 39 -11.26 11.74 0.16
C VAL A 39 -11.43 10.60 -0.85
N ASP A 40 -11.42 10.90 -2.14
CA ASP A 40 -11.53 9.89 -3.20
C ASP A 40 -10.34 8.92 -3.22
N ASN A 41 -9.12 9.41 -2.95
CA ASN A 41 -7.94 8.55 -2.81
C ASN A 41 -8.10 7.60 -1.63
N LEU A 42 -8.58 8.10 -0.49
CA LEU A 42 -8.84 7.28 0.69
C LEU A 42 -9.85 6.17 0.38
N ILE A 43 -11.00 6.53 -0.21
CA ILE A 43 -12.05 5.57 -0.58
C ILE A 43 -11.52 4.50 -1.55
N SER A 44 -10.73 4.91 -2.55
CA SER A 44 -10.18 4.01 -3.55
C SER A 44 -9.16 3.04 -2.95
N THR A 45 -8.27 3.53 -2.08
CA THR A 45 -7.29 2.69 -1.37
C THR A 45 -7.96 1.72 -0.40
N THR A 46 -9.02 2.14 0.30
CA THR A 46 -9.82 1.23 1.14
C THR A 46 -10.39 0.08 0.32
N LYS A 47 -11.00 0.38 -0.83
CA LYS A 47 -11.54 -0.65 -1.75
C LYS A 47 -10.44 -1.60 -2.23
N ALA A 48 -9.27 -1.07 -2.60
CA ALA A 48 -8.14 -1.88 -3.05
C ALA A 48 -7.66 -2.86 -1.97
N TYR A 49 -7.54 -2.43 -0.71
CA TYR A 49 -7.18 -3.33 0.39
C TYR A 49 -8.23 -4.42 0.63
N VAL A 50 -9.52 -4.06 0.66
CA VAL A 50 -10.61 -5.03 0.87
C VAL A 50 -10.61 -6.08 -0.26
N LEU A 51 -10.57 -5.64 -1.51
CA LEU A 51 -10.55 -6.56 -2.66
C LEU A 51 -9.29 -7.44 -2.67
N THR A 52 -8.14 -6.89 -2.30
CA THR A 52 -6.89 -7.65 -2.20
C THR A 52 -6.99 -8.73 -1.13
N ALA A 53 -7.47 -8.38 0.08
CA ALA A 53 -7.66 -9.33 1.16
C ALA A 53 -8.68 -10.42 0.80
N MET A 54 -9.82 -10.04 0.22
CA MET A 54 -10.84 -11.00 -0.24
C MET A 54 -10.28 -11.96 -1.29
N ASN A 55 -9.54 -11.46 -2.27
CA ASN A 55 -8.92 -12.29 -3.30
C ASN A 55 -7.83 -13.20 -2.73
N PHE A 56 -7.01 -12.70 -1.80
CA PHE A 56 -5.93 -13.45 -1.19
C PHE A 56 -6.45 -14.58 -0.28
N LEU A 57 -7.51 -14.32 0.47
CA LEU A 57 -8.12 -15.28 1.40
C LEU A 57 -9.14 -16.22 0.73
N LYS A 58 -9.50 -15.95 -0.53
CA LYS A 58 -10.42 -16.82 -1.28
C LYS A 58 -9.79 -18.21 -1.41
N LYS A 59 -10.44 -19.21 -0.82
CA LYS A 59 -10.04 -20.62 -0.94
C LYS A 59 -9.98 -20.99 -2.42
N SER A 60 -8.89 -21.61 -2.88
CA SER A 60 -8.88 -22.19 -4.21
C SER A 60 -9.88 -23.34 -4.24
N SER A 61 -10.84 -23.25 -5.15
CA SER A 61 -11.67 -24.39 -5.51
C SER A 61 -10.80 -25.29 -6.39
N HIS A 62 -10.07 -26.22 -5.76
CA HIS A 62 -9.63 -27.45 -6.40
C HIS A 62 -10.58 -28.55 -5.94
#